data_AF-A0A9E1SG45-F1
#
_entry.id   AF-A0A9E1SG45-F1
#
_cell.length_a   1.000
_cell.length_b   1.000
_cell.length_c   1.000
_cell.angle_alpha   90.00
_cell.angle_beta   90.00
_cell.angle_gamma   90.00
#
_symmetry.space_group_name_H-M   'P 1'
#
loop_
_entity.id
_entity.type
_entity.pdbx_description
1 polymer ?
#
loop_
_entity_poly.entity_id
_entity_poly.type
_entity_poly.pdbx_seq_one_letter_code
_entity_poly.pdbx_strand_id
1 'polypeptide(L)'
;MTQNLTAVTAACLLVRKDVFDTVGGFDAQNLSVAFNDVDLCLRLQDAGFYNVWTPYAEMYHYESASRGYEDTPEKQVRFNKEVAYMKQRWGEGLLKDPAYNPNLTLDREDFSFAWPPRNS
;
A
#
# COMPACT_ATOMS: atom_id res chain seq x y z
N MET A 1 5.33 6.88 -20.55
CA MET A 1 5.40 7.62 -19.27
C MET A 1 5.28 6.57 -18.19
N THR A 2 6.32 6.37 -17.39
CA THR A 2 6.44 5.28 -16.42
C THR A 2 6.95 5.91 -15.13
N GLN A 3 6.34 5.59 -13.99
CA GLN A 3 6.64 6.25 -12.72
C GLN A 3 6.97 5.23 -11.65
N ASN A 4 7.99 5.53 -10.85
CA ASN A 4 8.27 4.80 -9.63
C ASN A 4 7.36 5.32 -8.53
N LEU A 5 6.58 4.44 -7.93
CA LEU A 5 5.72 4.72 -6.78
C LEU A 5 6.24 3.95 -5.57
N THR A 6 5.85 4.35 -4.37
CA THR A 6 6.21 3.63 -3.15
C THR A 6 5.46 2.31 -3.05
N ALA A 7 4.18 2.30 -3.40
CA ALA A 7 3.37 1.09 -3.48
C ALA A 7 2.35 1.17 -4.62
N VAL A 8 1.90 0.00 -5.08
CA VAL A 8 0.81 -0.16 -6.05
C VAL A 8 -0.19 -1.17 -5.52
N THR A 9 -1.44 -1.06 -5.94
CA THR A 9 -2.49 -2.00 -5.59
C THR A 9 -2.24 -3.39 -6.21
N ALA A 10 -2.53 -4.45 -5.46
CA ALA A 10 -2.51 -5.82 -5.97
C ALA A 10 -3.65 -6.14 -6.97
N ALA A 11 -4.51 -5.18 -7.34
CA ALA A 11 -5.49 -5.36 -8.41
C ALA A 11 -4.83 -5.78 -9.74
N CYS A 12 -3.62 -5.28 -10.01
CA CYS A 12 -2.79 -5.74 -11.14
C CYS A 12 -1.30 -5.57 -10.80
N LEU A 13 -0.68 -6.64 -10.31
CA LEU A 13 0.73 -6.65 -9.91
C LEU A 13 1.46 -7.83 -10.57
N LEU A 14 2.66 -7.54 -11.11
CA LEU A 14 3.57 -8.55 -11.63
C LEU A 14 4.93 -8.39 -10.94
N VAL A 15 5.43 -9.48 -10.39
CA VAL A 15 6.72 -9.54 -9.70
C VAL A 15 7.49 -10.77 -10.17
N ARG A 16 8.81 -10.64 -10.35
CA ARG A 16 9.63 -11.82 -10.66
C ARG A 16 9.62 -12.76 -9.46
N LYS A 17 9.54 -14.06 -9.72
CA LYS A 17 9.42 -15.08 -8.66
C LYS A 17 10.58 -15.04 -7.66
N ASP A 18 11.82 -14.93 -8.15
CA ASP A 18 13.02 -14.85 -7.32
C ASP A 18 13.02 -13.63 -6.37
N VAL A 19 12.56 -12.48 -6.87
CA VAL A 19 12.41 -11.24 -6.11
C VAL A 19 11.32 -11.37 -5.04
N PHE A 20 10.17 -11.94 -5.40
CA PHE A 20 9.07 -12.20 -4.46
C PHE A 20 9.49 -13.15 -3.33
N ASP A 21 10.18 -14.23 -3.69
CA ASP A 21 10.68 -15.23 -2.75
C ASP A 21 11.75 -14.62 -1.81
N THR A 22 12.57 -13.69 -2.30
CA THR A 22 13.62 -13.01 -1.50
C THR A 22 13.06 -12.22 -0.32
N VAL A 23 11.87 -11.63 -0.47
CA VAL A 23 11.20 -10.91 0.62
C VAL A 23 10.22 -11.79 1.41
N GLY A 24 10.11 -13.08 1.09
CA GLY A 24 9.20 -14.03 1.76
C GLY A 24 7.75 -13.95 1.30
N GLY A 25 7.48 -13.32 0.15
CA GLY A 25 6.14 -13.22 -0.42
C GLY A 25 5.18 -12.34 0.39
N PHE A 26 3.88 -12.66 0.38
CA PHE A 26 2.87 -11.95 1.18
C PHE A 26 2.86 -12.42 2.64
N ASP A 27 2.68 -11.50 3.58
CA ASP A 27 2.52 -11.81 5.00
C ASP A 27 1.07 -12.21 5.33
N ALA A 28 0.68 -13.42 4.95
CA ALA A 28 -0.67 -13.92 5.17
C ALA A 28 -1.03 -14.09 6.66
N GLN A 29 -0.05 -14.08 7.56
CA GLN A 29 -0.28 -14.24 9.00
C GLN A 29 -0.74 -12.93 9.63
N ASN A 30 -0.12 -11.81 9.26
CA ASN A 30 -0.43 -10.50 9.84
C ASN A 30 -1.32 -9.63 8.94
N LEU A 31 -1.30 -9.85 7.62
CA LEU A 31 -1.98 -9.04 6.61
C LEU A 31 -2.75 -9.95 5.64
N SER A 32 -3.81 -10.57 6.15
CA SER A 32 -4.60 -11.54 5.41
C SER A 32 -5.47 -10.91 4.31
N VAL A 33 -5.93 -9.67 4.52
CA VAL A 33 -6.90 -9.01 3.62
C VAL A 33 -6.47 -7.61 3.23
N ALA A 34 -6.20 -6.72 4.19
CA ALA A 34 -5.81 -5.35 3.90
C ALA A 34 -4.29 -5.16 3.96
N PHE A 35 -3.79 -4.18 3.21
CA PHE A 35 -2.40 -3.68 3.23
C PHE A 35 -1.29 -4.68 2.85
N ASN A 36 -1.62 -5.92 2.47
CA ASN A 36 -0.63 -6.93 2.08
C ASN A 36 0.22 -6.50 0.87
N ASP A 37 -0.39 -5.75 -0.05
CA ASP A 37 0.22 -5.19 -1.25
C ASP A 37 1.13 -4.01 -0.91
N VAL A 38 0.69 -3.13 -0.01
CA VAL A 38 1.51 -2.03 0.53
C VAL A 38 2.74 -2.56 1.25
N ASP A 39 2.58 -3.53 2.17
CA ASP A 39 3.69 -4.14 2.90
C ASP A 39 4.68 -4.85 1.97
N LEU A 40 4.18 -5.58 0.96
CA LEU A 40 5.03 -6.20 -0.05
C LEU A 40 5.85 -5.15 -0.81
N CYS A 41 5.22 -4.07 -1.27
CA CYS A 41 5.89 -2.99 -2.00
C CYS A 41 6.99 -2.31 -1.16
N LEU A 42 6.72 -2.05 0.12
CA LEU A 42 7.68 -1.45 1.04
C LEU A 42 8.87 -2.39 1.31
N ARG A 43 8.63 -3.69 1.54
CA ARG A 43 9.71 -4.68 1.68
C ARG A 43 10.56 -4.82 0.42
N LEU A 44 9.94 -4.77 -0.75
CA LEU A 44 10.67 -4.80 -2.03
C LEU A 44 11.54 -3.55 -2.19
N GLN A 45 11.03 -2.39 -1.78
CA GLN A 45 11.78 -1.13 -1.79
C GLN A 45 12.98 -1.18 -0.81
N ASP A 46 12.78 -1.66 0.42
CA ASP A 46 13.84 -1.88 1.40
C ASP A 46 14.92 -2.86 0.91
N ALA A 47 14.52 -3.85 0.10
CA ALA A 47 15.43 -4.79 -0.56
C ALA A 47 16.14 -4.22 -1.81
N GLY A 48 15.90 -2.94 -2.14
CA GLY A 48 16.56 -2.23 -3.24
C GLY A 48 15.87 -2.35 -4.60
N PHE A 49 14.62 -2.81 -4.65
CA PHE A 49 13.83 -2.87 -5.88
C PHE A 49 12.91 -1.64 -6.05
N TYR A 50 12.31 -1.50 -7.24
CA TYR A 50 11.38 -0.42 -7.56
C TYR A 50 9.98 -0.96 -7.84
N ASN A 51 8.96 -0.25 -7.35
CA ASN A 51 7.57 -0.48 -7.73
C ASN A 51 7.22 0.46 -8.87
N VAL A 52 7.08 -0.11 -10.08
CA VAL A 52 6.95 0.67 -11.32
C VAL A 52 5.52 0.61 -11.82
N TRP A 53 4.87 1.77 -11.93
CA TRP A 53 3.56 1.90 -12.56
C TRP A 53 3.67 2.23 -14.04
N THR A 54 2.82 1.59 -14.85
CA THR A 54 2.74 1.81 -16.30
C THR A 54 1.30 2.06 -16.74
N PRO A 55 1.02 3.13 -17.51
CA PRO A 55 -0.30 3.40 -18.08
C PRO A 55 -0.64 2.48 -19.25
N TYR A 56 0.32 1.71 -19.77
CA TYR A 56 0.12 0.89 -20.97
C TYR A 56 -0.57 -0.46 -20.69
N ALA A 57 -0.81 -0.79 -19.42
CA ALA A 57 -1.56 -1.98 -19.01
C ALA A 57 -2.86 -1.53 -18.34
N GLU A 58 -3.99 -1.74 -19.00
CA GLU A 58 -5.31 -1.35 -18.53
C GLU A 58 -6.13 -2.59 -18.14
N MET A 59 -6.70 -2.58 -16.94
CA MET A 59 -7.58 -3.65 -16.46
C MET A 59 -8.77 -3.04 -15.73
N TYR A 60 -9.96 -3.58 -15.98
CA TYR A 60 -11.15 -3.21 -15.23
C TYR A 60 -11.21 -4.00 -13.94
N HIS A 61 -11.10 -3.31 -12.81
CA HIS A 61 -11.29 -3.88 -11.49
C HIS A 61 -12.60 -3.35 -10.90
N TYR A 62 -13.59 -4.22 -10.73
CA TYR A 62 -14.83 -3.88 -10.03
C TYR A 62 -14.54 -3.89 -8.52
N GLU A 63 -14.14 -2.73 -8.00
CA GLU A 63 -13.67 -2.58 -6.63
C GLU A 63 -14.65 -3.15 -5.60
N SER A 64 -14.08 -3.80 -4.57
CA SER A 64 -14.79 -4.33 -3.40
C SER A 64 -15.90 -5.35 -3.70
N ALA A 65 -16.07 -5.81 -4.93
CA ALA A 65 -17.11 -6.78 -5.29
C ALA A 65 -16.94 -8.14 -4.59
N SER A 66 -15.70 -8.58 -4.36
CA SER A 66 -15.38 -9.84 -3.67
C SER A 66 -15.10 -9.66 -2.17
N ARG A 67 -14.50 -8.53 -1.77
CA ARG A 67 -14.16 -8.22 -0.36
C ARG A 67 -15.38 -7.76 0.45
N GLY A 68 -16.29 -7.02 -0.17
CA GLY A 68 -17.35 -6.27 0.52
C GLY A 68 -16.79 -5.13 1.37
N TYR A 69 -17.67 -4.53 2.17
CA TYR A 69 -17.30 -3.52 3.15
C TYR A 69 -16.84 -4.16 4.48
N GLU A 70 -16.20 -3.37 5.34
CA GLU A 70 -15.84 -3.74 6.72
C GLU A 70 -17.07 -3.61 7.65
N ASP A 71 -18.12 -4.37 7.32
CA ASP A 71 -19.48 -4.21 7.83
C ASP A 71 -19.85 -5.16 8.98
N THR A 72 -19.04 -6.18 9.24
CA THR A 72 -19.24 -7.08 10.40
C THR A 72 -18.23 -6.81 11.52
N PRO A 73 -18.58 -7.09 12.79
CA PRO A 73 -17.64 -6.94 13.90
C PRO A 73 -16.33 -7.72 13.71
N GLU A 74 -16.38 -8.91 13.13
CA GLU A 74 -15.21 -9.76 12.90
C GLU A 74 -14.27 -9.13 11.86
N LYS A 75 -14.85 -8.59 10.78
CA LYS A 75 -14.12 -7.86 9.74
C LYS A 75 -13.43 -6.63 10.31
N GLN A 76 -14.16 -5.83 11.10
CA GLN A 76 -13.62 -4.65 11.77
C GLN A 76 -12.50 -5.00 12.75
N VAL A 77 -12.66 -6.06 13.55
CA VAL A 77 -11.61 -6.54 14.45
C VAL A 77 -10.36 -6.96 13.69
N ARG A 78 -10.51 -7.69 12.56
CA ARG A 78 -9.39 -8.03 11.69
C ARG A 78 -8.74 -6.76 11.12
N PHE A 79 -9.52 -5.87 10.50
CA PHE A 79 -9.00 -4.64 9.90
C PHE A 79 -8.20 -3.80 10.91
N ASN A 80 -8.72 -3.65 12.12
CA ASN A 80 -8.02 -2.94 13.19
C ASN A 80 -6.69 -3.62 13.60
N LYS A 81 -6.63 -4.96 13.59
CA LYS A 81 -5.38 -5.70 13.81
C LYS A 81 -4.37 -5.47 12.69
N GLU A 82 -4.81 -5.50 11.43
CA GLU A 82 -3.96 -5.26 10.26
C GLU A 82 -3.44 -3.81 10.25
N VAL A 83 -4.29 -2.83 10.59
CA VAL A 83 -3.89 -1.42 10.80
C VAL A 83 -2.85 -1.29 11.91
N ALA A 84 -3.08 -1.94 13.06
CA ALA A 84 -2.14 -1.90 14.18
C ALA A 84 -0.78 -2.50 13.80
N TYR A 85 -0.78 -3.61 13.06
CA TYR A 85 0.44 -4.23 12.55
C TYR A 85 1.21 -3.31 11.61
N MET A 86 0.55 -2.70 10.63
CA MET A 86 1.20 -1.75 9.71
C MET A 86 1.81 -0.56 10.44
N LYS A 87 1.09 0.01 11.41
CA LYS A 87 1.59 1.11 12.25
C LYS A 87 2.79 0.69 13.09
N GLN A 88 2.76 -0.52 13.66
CA GLN A 88 3.88 -1.05 14.45
C GLN A 88 5.11 -1.31 13.59
N ARG A 89 4.93 -1.90 12.40
CA ARG A 89 6.01 -2.33 11.52
C ARG A 89 6.68 -1.17 10.80
N TRP A 90 5.90 -0.25 10.25
CA TRP A 90 6.38 0.80 9.34
C TRP A 90 6.39 2.19 9.98
N GLY A 91 5.60 2.41 11.06
CA GLY A 91 5.66 3.61 11.89
C GLY A 91 5.61 4.92 11.09
N GLU A 92 6.57 5.80 11.37
CA GLU A 92 6.69 7.11 10.69
C GLU A 92 6.99 7.00 9.19
N GLY A 93 7.50 5.85 8.71
CA GLY A 93 7.77 5.65 7.28
C GLY A 93 6.50 5.78 6.43
N LEU A 94 5.34 5.41 6.98
CA LEU A 94 4.04 5.58 6.31
C LEU A 94 3.64 7.05 6.12
N LEU A 95 4.22 7.97 6.90
CA LEU A 95 3.90 9.39 6.84
C LEU A 95 4.80 10.16 5.87
N LYS A 96 5.91 9.53 5.44
CA LYS A 96 6.97 10.14 4.63
C LYS A 96 7.14 9.41 3.31
N ASP A 97 6.03 9.25 2.59
CA ASP A 97 6.04 8.65 1.25
C ASP A 97 6.76 9.58 0.25
N PRO A 98 7.92 9.19 -0.32
CA PRO A 98 8.66 10.01 -1.29
C PRO A 98 7.91 10.22 -2.61
N ALA A 99 6.92 9.37 -2.92
CA ALA A 99 6.07 9.49 -4.10
C ALA A 99 4.85 10.39 -3.86
N TYR A 100 4.60 10.84 -2.63
CA TYR A 100 3.46 11.70 -2.28
C TYR A 100 3.92 13.12 -1.94
N ASN A 101 3.32 14.13 -2.57
CA ASN A 101 3.76 15.51 -2.42
C ASN A 101 3.53 16.02 -0.98
N PRO A 102 4.57 16.53 -0.28
CA PRO A 102 4.45 17.00 1.11
C PRO A 102 3.46 18.15 1.30
N ASN A 103 3.15 18.89 0.23
CA ASN A 103 2.18 19.98 0.25
C ASN A 103 0.72 19.51 0.24
N LEU A 104 0.46 18.21 0.07
CA LEU A 104 -0.88 17.63 0.07
C LEU A 104 -1.21 16.98 1.42
N THR A 105 -2.49 17.04 1.81
CA THR A 105 -3.01 16.48 3.07
C THR A 105 -2.90 14.95 3.11
N LEU A 106 -2.73 14.39 4.31
CA LEU A 106 -2.85 12.94 4.57
C LEU A 106 -4.22 12.57 5.16
N ASP A 107 -5.07 13.55 5.46
CA ASP A 107 -6.32 13.34 6.20
C ASP A 107 -7.50 13.00 5.29
N ARG A 108 -7.39 13.34 4.01
CA ARG A 108 -8.46 13.20 3.00
C ARG A 108 -7.88 12.86 1.63
N GLU A 109 -8.66 12.13 0.85
CA GLU A 109 -8.29 11.58 -0.46
C GLU A 109 -8.60 12.55 -1.63
N ASP A 110 -8.60 13.86 -1.39
CA ASP A 110 -9.00 14.89 -2.37
C ASP A 110 -7.84 15.72 -2.93
N PHE A 111 -6.60 15.40 -2.52
CA PHE A 111 -5.39 16.15 -2.88
C PHE A 111 -5.47 17.65 -2.53
N SER A 112 -6.24 18.01 -1.50
CA SER A 112 -6.22 19.37 -0.96
C SER A 112 -4.88 19.66 -0.25
N PHE A 113 -4.58 20.94 -0.08
CA PHE A 113 -3.33 21.34 0.56
C PHE A 113 -3.27 20.90 2.03
N ALA A 114 -2.08 20.48 2.46
CA ALA A 114 -1.79 20.23 3.85
C ALA A 114 -1.89 21.52 4.67
N TRP A 115 -2.56 21.44 5.82
CA TRP A 115 -2.58 22.53 6.79
C TRP A 115 -2.46 21.96 8.22
N PRO A 116 -1.40 22.29 8.96
CA PRO A 116 -0.22 23.06 8.54
C PRO A 116 0.61 22.33 7.46
N PRO A 117 1.53 23.03 6.75
CA PRO A 117 2.44 22.39 5.80
C PRO A 117 3.25 21.26 6.46
N ARG A 118 3.44 20.14 5.76
CA ARG A 118 4.26 19.03 6.26
C ARG A 118 5.74 19.30 5.94
N ASN A 119 6.59 19.17 6.94
CA ASN A 119 8.04 19.24 6.75
C ASN A 119 8.52 17.95 6.07
N SER A 120 9.23 18.08 4.95
CA SER A 120 9.89 17.00 4.21
C SER A 120 11.06 16.40 4.98
#